data_AF-A0A1H5S5Y9-F1
#
_entry.id   AF-A0A1H5S5Y9-F1
#
_cell.length_a   1.000
_cell.length_b   1.000
_cell.length_c   1.000
_cell.angle_alpha   90.00
_cell.angle_beta   90.00
_cell.angle_gamma   90.00
#
_symmetry.space_group_name_H-M   'P 1'
#
loop_
_entity.id
_entity.type
_entity.pdbx_description
1 polymer ?
#
loop_
_entity_poly.entity_id
_entity_poly.type
_entity_poly.pdbx_seq_one_letter_code
_entity_poly.pdbx_strand_id
1 'polypeptide(L)'
;MNKLRVKFTKHGPIKFVGHLDVMRYFQKAIRRAEIDIKYSEGFSPHQLLSFAQPLSVGVTSDGEYLDMTVNSMVSVTDVMDRLNAVMNEGIKIIAVEELDETSVKAMTDVYAARYIAKFRETSKPDFDWISEFKKYLSKDTLPATKKTKSGFKEIDMKPMIFDYKFDTEKQEVMLLLSMSSATTLKPALLFEGFFKSLDREFSVSMLSLHRIDIYKLVEKDNEKYIEPFIVTDTSERFYLNG
;
A
#
# COMPACT_ATOMS: atom_id res chain seq x y z
N MET A 1 12.61 24.99 -5.79
CA MET A 1 12.77 23.54 -5.53
C MET A 1 11.67 23.13 -4.59
N ASN A 2 10.83 22.21 -5.02
CA ASN A 2 9.60 21.85 -4.32
C ASN A 2 9.58 20.33 -4.18
N LYS A 3 9.21 19.84 -2.99
CA LYS A 3 9.00 18.41 -2.74
C LYS A 3 7.52 18.14 -2.92
N LEU A 4 7.17 17.13 -3.70
CA LEU A 4 5.79 16.79 -4.01
C LEU A 4 5.51 15.37 -3.55
N ARG A 5 4.36 15.17 -2.93
CA ARG A 5 3.76 13.86 -2.73
C ARG A 5 2.67 13.64 -3.76
N VAL A 6 2.74 12.52 -4.45
CA VAL A 6 1.83 12.16 -5.53
C VAL A 6 1.09 10.90 -5.13
N LYS A 7 -0.24 10.95 -5.11
CA LYS A 7 -1.11 9.79 -4.93
C LYS A 7 -1.59 9.28 -6.29
N PHE A 8 -1.51 7.98 -6.51
CA PHE A 8 -1.93 7.35 -7.76
C PHE A 8 -2.64 6.01 -7.55
N THR A 9 -3.51 5.67 -8.50
CA THR A 9 -4.19 4.38 -8.57
C THR A 9 -3.42 3.42 -9.49
N LYS A 10 -3.57 2.11 -9.28
CA LYS A 10 -2.99 1.05 -10.09
C LYS A 10 -4.01 -0.07 -10.36
N HIS A 11 -4.61 -0.08 -11.56
CA HIS A 11 -5.70 -0.98 -11.94
C HIS A 11 -5.46 -1.74 -13.25
N GLY A 12 -6.26 -2.78 -13.46
CA GLY A 12 -6.23 -3.54 -14.71
C GLY A 12 -4.95 -4.36 -14.89
N PRO A 13 -4.54 -4.63 -16.14
CA PRO A 13 -3.41 -5.52 -16.45
C PRO A 13 -2.07 -5.07 -15.86
N ILE A 14 -1.90 -3.76 -15.57
CA ILE A 14 -0.68 -3.23 -14.96
C ILE A 14 -0.39 -3.83 -13.57
N LYS A 15 -1.35 -4.50 -12.94
CA LYS A 15 -1.15 -5.28 -11.71
C LYS A 15 -0.02 -6.32 -11.83
N PHE A 16 0.26 -6.80 -13.04
CA PHE A 16 1.33 -7.77 -13.30
C PHE A 16 2.71 -7.14 -13.51
N VAL A 17 2.80 -5.81 -13.59
CA VAL A 17 4.08 -5.09 -13.70
C VAL A 17 4.71 -4.96 -12.31
N GLY A 18 5.95 -5.42 -12.21
CA GLY A 18 6.75 -5.39 -10.98
C GLY A 18 7.18 -3.98 -10.58
N HIS A 19 7.62 -3.83 -9.33
CA HIS A 19 7.92 -2.51 -8.75
C HIS A 19 8.97 -1.71 -9.54
N LEU A 20 10.07 -2.33 -9.95
CA LEU A 20 11.14 -1.65 -10.70
C LEU A 20 10.65 -1.13 -12.06
N ASP A 21 9.74 -1.85 -12.71
CA ASP A 21 9.18 -1.43 -13.99
C ASP A 21 8.16 -0.31 -13.81
N VAL A 22 7.41 -0.30 -12.71
CA VAL A 22 6.58 0.87 -12.32
C VAL A 22 7.46 2.09 -12.07
N MET A 23 8.60 1.95 -11.38
CA MET A 23 9.54 3.06 -11.17
C MET A 23 10.05 3.61 -12.50
N ARG A 24 10.50 2.74 -13.41
CA ARG A 24 10.96 3.13 -14.76
C ARG A 24 9.85 3.80 -15.57
N TYR A 25 8.62 3.31 -15.44
CA TYR A 25 7.45 3.90 -16.09
C TYR A 25 7.23 5.34 -15.61
N PHE A 26 7.25 5.59 -14.30
CA PHE A 26 7.11 6.94 -13.74
C PHE A 26 8.25 7.86 -14.20
N GLN A 27 9.50 7.38 -14.21
CA GLN A 27 10.63 8.16 -14.71
C GLN A 27 10.45 8.60 -16.17
N LYS A 28 9.89 7.71 -17.01
CA LYS A 28 9.55 8.02 -18.40
C LYS A 28 8.34 8.96 -18.51
N ALA A 29 7.32 8.79 -17.67
CA ALA A 29 6.15 9.66 -17.64
C ALA A 29 6.51 11.09 -17.24
N ILE A 30 7.32 11.26 -16.18
CA ILE A 30 7.84 12.55 -15.73
C ILE A 30 8.58 13.27 -16.85
N ARG A 31 9.44 12.56 -17.60
CA ARG A 31 10.14 13.13 -18.76
C ARG A 31 9.19 13.53 -19.90
N ARG A 32 8.22 12.68 -20.24
CA ARG A 32 7.23 12.95 -21.32
C ARG A 32 6.27 14.08 -20.97
N ALA A 33 5.95 14.24 -19.70
CA ALA A 33 5.15 15.34 -19.19
C ALA A 33 5.96 16.65 -19.10
N GLU A 34 7.25 16.63 -19.42
CA GLU A 34 8.18 17.77 -19.33
C GLU A 34 8.28 18.37 -17.93
N ILE A 35 8.07 17.54 -16.89
CA ILE A 35 8.22 17.99 -15.50
C ILE A 35 9.70 18.23 -15.23
N ASP A 36 10.02 19.41 -14.71
CA ASP A 36 11.38 19.84 -14.35
C ASP A 36 11.86 19.14 -13.06
N ILE A 37 12.04 17.82 -13.18
CA ILE A 37 12.44 16.94 -12.09
C ILE A 37 13.90 17.16 -11.69
N LYS A 38 14.15 17.21 -10.38
CA LYS A 38 15.50 17.28 -9.83
C LYS A 38 16.19 15.92 -9.95
N TYR A 39 17.48 15.95 -10.27
CA TYR A 39 18.34 14.77 -10.30
C TYR A 39 19.28 14.74 -9.08
N SER A 40 19.72 13.54 -8.72
CA SER A 40 20.78 13.34 -7.72
C SER A 40 22.11 13.91 -8.21
N GLU A 41 22.96 14.31 -7.27
CA GLU A 41 24.33 14.72 -7.54
C GLU A 41 25.24 13.49 -7.68
N GLY A 42 26.32 13.60 -8.47
CA GLY A 42 27.33 12.55 -8.65
C GLY A 42 27.39 11.92 -10.04
N PHE A 43 28.17 10.84 -10.17
CA PHE A 43 28.56 10.24 -11.47
C PHE A 43 27.44 9.47 -12.20
N SER A 44 26.30 9.24 -11.57
CA SER A 44 25.13 8.56 -12.20
C SER A 44 23.84 9.23 -11.73
N PRO A 45 23.52 10.41 -12.30
CA PRO A 45 22.36 11.19 -11.88
C PRO A 45 21.07 10.42 -12.16
N HIS A 46 20.25 10.25 -11.13
CA HIS A 46 18.91 9.67 -11.23
C HIS A 46 17.88 10.68 -10.73
N GLN A 47 16.64 10.56 -11.22
CA GLN A 47 15.55 11.40 -10.73
C GLN A 47 15.36 11.19 -9.23
N LEU A 48 15.19 12.28 -8.48
CA LEU A 48 14.86 12.24 -7.07
C LEU A 48 13.40 11.84 -6.90
N LEU A 49 13.18 10.53 -6.88
CA LEU A 49 11.88 9.86 -6.85
C LEU A 49 11.92 8.69 -5.85
N SER A 50 10.92 8.59 -4.98
CA SER A 50 10.84 7.57 -3.93
C SER A 50 9.41 7.10 -3.71
N PHE A 51 9.12 5.82 -3.93
CA PHE A 51 7.79 5.26 -3.64
C PHE A 51 7.62 4.97 -2.15
N ALA A 52 6.43 5.18 -1.60
CA ALA A 52 6.14 4.89 -0.20
C ALA A 52 6.31 3.39 0.11
N GLN A 53 5.79 2.53 -0.76
CA GLN A 53 5.92 1.09 -0.57
C GLN A 53 5.76 0.34 -1.90
N PRO A 54 6.46 -0.78 -2.12
CA PRO A 54 6.14 -1.66 -3.23
C PRO A 54 4.74 -2.28 -3.08
N LEU A 55 4.02 -2.34 -4.20
CA LEU A 55 2.82 -3.16 -4.38
C LEU A 55 3.22 -4.52 -4.94
N SER A 56 2.72 -5.61 -4.34
CA SER A 56 2.97 -6.96 -4.83
C SER A 56 2.41 -7.17 -6.24
N VAL A 57 3.08 -8.01 -7.03
CA VAL A 57 2.58 -8.43 -8.35
C VAL A 57 1.22 -9.12 -8.19
N GLY A 58 0.28 -8.80 -9.09
CA GLY A 58 -1.08 -9.32 -9.08
C GLY A 58 -2.06 -8.52 -8.22
N VAL A 59 -1.60 -7.49 -7.50
CA VAL A 59 -2.42 -6.63 -6.62
C VAL A 59 -2.77 -5.32 -7.34
N THR A 60 -4.00 -4.86 -7.13
CA THR A 60 -4.48 -3.54 -7.59
C THR A 60 -4.54 -2.55 -6.43
N SER A 61 -4.58 -1.25 -6.69
CA SER A 61 -4.62 -0.25 -5.62
C SER A 61 -5.33 1.05 -6.00
N ASP A 62 -6.04 1.65 -5.05
CA ASP A 62 -6.64 2.98 -5.17
C ASP A 62 -5.72 4.10 -4.63
N GLY A 63 -4.71 3.75 -3.82
CA GLY A 63 -3.95 4.71 -3.02
C GLY A 63 -2.50 4.30 -2.83
N GLU A 64 -1.69 4.47 -3.87
CA GLU A 64 -0.24 4.39 -3.77
C GLU A 64 0.38 5.78 -3.73
N TYR A 65 1.53 5.92 -3.08
CA TYR A 65 2.22 7.19 -2.95
C TYR A 65 3.64 7.11 -3.47
N LEU A 66 4.08 8.22 -4.06
CA LEU A 66 5.49 8.50 -4.29
C LEU A 66 5.78 9.95 -3.90
N ASP A 67 7.02 10.18 -3.49
CA ASP A 67 7.58 11.51 -3.29
C ASP A 67 8.54 11.81 -4.45
N MET A 68 8.49 13.02 -4.98
CA MET A 68 9.41 13.51 -6.01
C MET A 68 9.86 14.93 -5.73
N THR A 69 11.06 15.29 -6.18
CA THR A 69 11.57 16.67 -6.04
C THR A 69 11.68 17.32 -7.41
N VAL A 70 11.11 18.51 -7.57
CA VAL A 70 11.17 19.30 -8.80
C VAL A 70 11.99 20.58 -8.58
N ASN A 71 12.69 21.06 -9.60
CA ASN A 71 13.41 22.33 -9.53
C ASN A 71 12.44 23.50 -9.57
N SER A 72 11.44 23.41 -10.45
CA SER A 72 10.37 24.38 -10.65
C SER A 72 9.03 23.70 -10.98
N MET A 73 7.92 24.40 -10.73
CA MET A 73 6.58 24.02 -11.16
C MET A 73 5.68 25.25 -11.29
N VAL A 74 4.61 25.16 -12.08
CA VAL A 74 3.56 26.20 -12.12
C VAL A 74 2.61 26.05 -10.93
N SER A 75 2.08 24.84 -10.73
CA SER A 75 1.25 24.48 -9.58
C SER A 75 1.18 22.95 -9.45
N VAL A 76 0.72 22.46 -8.30
CA VAL A 76 0.47 21.02 -8.10
C VAL A 76 -0.58 20.46 -9.07
N THR A 77 -1.56 21.29 -9.46
CA THR A 77 -2.60 20.94 -10.44
C THR A 77 -2.02 20.80 -11.84
N ASP A 78 -1.16 21.73 -12.29
CA ASP A 78 -0.44 21.62 -13.57
C ASP A 78 0.39 20.33 -13.65
N VAL A 79 1.12 20.01 -12.57
CA VAL A 79 1.89 18.76 -12.47
C VAL A 79 0.99 17.54 -12.61
N MET A 80 -0.15 17.52 -11.91
CA MET A 80 -1.11 16.41 -11.97
C MET A 80 -1.68 16.23 -13.39
N ASP A 81 -2.11 17.31 -14.02
CA ASP A 81 -2.75 17.28 -15.35
C ASP A 81 -1.76 16.82 -16.42
N ARG A 82 -0.54 17.36 -16.42
CA ARG A 82 0.51 16.99 -17.37
C ARG A 82 0.96 15.54 -17.20
N LEU A 83 1.06 15.05 -15.97
CA LEU A 83 1.33 13.64 -15.72
C LEU A 83 0.20 12.77 -16.27
N ASN A 84 -1.05 13.06 -15.92
CA ASN A 84 -2.21 12.30 -16.38
C ASN A 84 -2.36 12.30 -17.91
N ALA A 85 -2.01 13.40 -18.59
CA ALA A 85 -2.03 13.48 -20.06
C ALA A 85 -1.09 12.50 -20.76
N VAL A 86 -0.05 11.99 -20.07
CA VAL A 86 0.93 11.04 -20.62
C VAL A 86 0.89 9.66 -19.96
N MET A 87 0.02 9.46 -18.96
CA MET A 87 -0.14 8.16 -18.32
C MET A 87 -0.80 7.15 -19.28
N ASN A 88 -0.46 5.87 -19.13
CA ASN A 88 -1.14 4.77 -19.77
C ASN A 88 -2.35 4.32 -18.92
N GLU A 89 -3.27 3.63 -19.58
CA GLU A 89 -4.39 2.97 -18.91
C GLU A 89 -3.93 2.12 -17.73
N GLY A 90 -4.67 2.22 -16.62
CA GLY A 90 -4.39 1.51 -15.39
C GLY A 90 -3.52 2.27 -14.38
N ILE A 91 -2.92 3.41 -14.73
CA ILE A 91 -2.29 4.33 -13.76
C ILE A 91 -2.92 5.71 -13.90
N LYS A 92 -3.40 6.27 -12.79
CA LYS A 92 -3.97 7.63 -12.74
C LYS A 92 -3.46 8.36 -11.52
N ILE A 93 -3.00 9.59 -11.70
CA ILE A 93 -2.68 10.49 -10.60
C ILE A 93 -3.99 11.07 -10.08
N ILE A 94 -4.24 10.92 -8.78
CA ILE A 94 -5.50 11.34 -8.15
C ILE A 94 -5.32 12.49 -7.15
N ALA A 95 -4.09 12.72 -6.68
CA ALA A 95 -3.76 13.91 -5.89
C ALA A 95 -2.26 14.23 -5.98
N VAL A 96 -1.93 15.51 -5.85
CA VAL A 96 -0.56 16.01 -5.70
C VAL A 96 -0.58 17.05 -4.58
N GLU A 97 0.30 16.88 -3.60
CA GLU A 97 0.46 17.80 -2.48
C GLU A 97 1.91 18.29 -2.43
N GLU A 98 2.10 19.57 -2.16
CA GLU A 98 3.41 20.13 -1.88
C GLU A 98 3.78 19.89 -0.42
N LEU A 99 4.97 19.32 -0.21
CA LEU A 99 5.50 18.98 1.10
C LEU A 99 6.39 20.12 1.63
N ASP A 100 6.18 20.47 2.88
CA ASP A 100 7.07 21.38 3.60
C ASP A 100 8.43 20.73 3.95
N GLU A 101 9.35 21.51 4.52
CA GLU A 101 10.67 21.01 4.88
C GLU A 101 10.64 19.96 5.99
N THR A 102 9.64 20.02 6.88
CA THR A 102 9.45 19.12 8.03
C THR A 102 8.82 17.78 7.65
N SER A 103 8.25 17.69 6.45
CA SER A 103 7.55 16.51 5.96
C SER A 103 8.48 15.31 5.84
N VAL A 104 8.11 14.23 6.52
CA VAL A 104 8.82 12.95 6.46
C VAL A 104 8.53 12.28 5.11
N LYS A 105 9.53 11.61 4.55
CA LYS A 105 9.36 10.84 3.30
C LYS A 105 8.34 9.73 3.49
N ALA A 106 7.48 9.51 2.51
CA ALA A 106 6.43 8.51 2.59
C ALA A 106 7.01 7.11 2.84
N MET A 107 8.15 6.80 2.21
CA MET A 107 8.84 5.51 2.36
C MET A 107 9.24 5.19 3.81
N THR A 108 9.51 6.21 4.62
CA THR A 108 9.92 6.04 6.02
C THR A 108 8.76 6.09 6.99
N ASP A 109 7.63 6.66 6.57
CA ASP A 109 6.50 7.01 7.44
C ASP A 109 5.27 6.10 7.23
N VAL A 110 5.37 5.10 6.35
CA VAL A 110 4.32 4.09 6.19
C VAL A 110 4.11 3.39 7.52
N TYR A 111 2.87 3.40 8.02
CA TYR A 111 2.49 2.75 9.27
C TYR A 111 1.49 1.62 9.07
N ALA A 112 0.50 1.80 8.19
CA ALA A 112 -0.52 0.79 7.89
C ALA A 112 -0.90 0.79 6.42
N ALA A 113 -1.57 -0.28 5.98
CA ALA A 113 -2.28 -0.30 4.71
C ALA A 113 -3.61 -1.04 4.83
N ARG A 114 -4.61 -0.56 4.10
CA ARG A 114 -5.94 -1.16 4.07
C ARG A 114 -6.10 -1.97 2.79
N TYR A 115 -6.57 -3.20 2.93
CA TYR A 115 -6.76 -4.14 1.83
C TYR A 115 -8.18 -4.67 1.80
N ILE A 116 -8.65 -5.01 0.61
CA ILE A 116 -9.76 -5.94 0.39
C ILE A 116 -9.14 -7.25 -0.11
N ALA A 117 -9.48 -8.34 0.55
CA ALA A 117 -9.07 -9.68 0.18
C ALA A 117 -10.28 -10.57 -0.09
N LYS A 118 -10.21 -11.32 -1.18
CA LYS A 118 -11.18 -12.36 -1.54
C LYS A 118 -10.54 -13.48 -2.33
N PHE A 119 -11.20 -14.62 -2.40
CA PHE A 119 -10.79 -15.68 -3.31
C PHE A 119 -11.22 -15.37 -4.75
N ARG A 120 -10.36 -15.71 -5.70
CA ARG A 120 -10.71 -15.67 -7.12
C ARG A 120 -11.79 -16.71 -7.39
N GLU A 121 -12.67 -16.43 -8.34
CA GLU A 121 -13.74 -17.36 -8.76
C GLU A 121 -13.21 -18.76 -9.08
N THR A 122 -12.06 -18.85 -9.75
CA THR A 122 -11.40 -20.11 -10.13
C THR A 122 -10.71 -20.85 -8.97
N SER A 123 -10.70 -20.26 -7.77
CA SER A 123 -9.94 -20.76 -6.62
C SER A 123 -10.72 -20.54 -5.32
N LYS A 124 -12.06 -20.53 -5.40
CA LYS A 124 -12.93 -20.48 -4.25
C LYS A 124 -12.71 -21.74 -3.39
N PRO A 125 -12.54 -21.59 -2.07
CA PRO A 125 -12.49 -22.73 -1.18
C PRO A 125 -13.81 -23.51 -1.20
N ASP A 126 -13.73 -24.82 -0.94
CA ASP A 126 -14.88 -25.73 -0.86
C ASP A 126 -15.59 -25.69 0.50
N PHE A 127 -15.33 -24.65 1.31
CA PHE A 127 -15.87 -24.45 2.65
C PHE A 127 -16.25 -22.99 2.89
N ASP A 128 -17.03 -22.73 3.94
CA ASP A 128 -17.36 -21.37 4.38
C ASP A 128 -16.13 -20.68 4.99
N TRP A 129 -15.29 -20.16 4.13
CA TRP A 129 -14.04 -19.53 4.54
C TRP A 129 -14.28 -18.25 5.35
N ILE A 130 -15.41 -17.54 5.18
CA ILE A 130 -15.71 -16.34 5.97
C ILE A 130 -15.94 -16.72 7.42
N SER A 131 -16.77 -17.72 7.68
CA SER A 131 -17.05 -18.21 9.04
C SER A 131 -15.78 -18.77 9.70
N GLU A 132 -15.02 -19.59 8.97
CA GLU A 132 -13.76 -20.13 9.49
C GLU A 132 -12.70 -19.03 9.71
N PHE A 133 -12.63 -18.01 8.86
CA PHE A 133 -11.69 -16.91 9.03
C PHE A 133 -12.07 -16.02 10.21
N LYS A 134 -13.38 -15.82 10.49
CA LYS A 134 -13.85 -15.17 11.72
C LYS A 134 -13.37 -15.92 12.97
N LYS A 135 -13.52 -17.25 13.01
CA LYS A 135 -13.03 -18.10 14.12
C LYS A 135 -11.51 -18.05 14.24
N TYR A 136 -10.80 -17.99 13.11
CA TYR A 136 -9.36 -17.83 13.11
C TYR A 136 -8.96 -16.49 13.72
N LEU A 137 -9.54 -15.38 13.23
CA LEU A 137 -9.24 -14.03 13.72
C LEU A 137 -9.67 -13.80 15.18
N SER A 138 -10.61 -14.58 15.73
CA SER A 138 -11.02 -14.45 17.15
C SER A 138 -10.03 -15.06 18.14
N LYS A 139 -8.98 -15.76 17.69
CA LYS A 139 -7.94 -16.30 18.58
C LYS A 139 -7.12 -15.18 19.22
N ASP A 140 -6.65 -15.43 20.44
CA ASP A 140 -5.80 -14.50 21.20
C ASP A 140 -4.42 -14.30 20.55
N THR A 141 -3.93 -15.33 19.85
CA THR A 141 -2.65 -15.29 19.12
C THR A 141 -2.80 -15.94 17.75
N LEU A 142 -2.05 -15.41 16.77
CA LEU A 142 -2.01 -15.88 15.39
C LEU A 142 -0.55 -16.11 14.99
N PRO A 143 0.06 -17.24 15.38
CA PRO A 143 1.48 -17.49 15.14
C PRO A 143 1.76 -17.67 13.64
N ALA A 144 2.86 -17.07 13.17
CA ALA A 144 3.39 -17.26 11.84
C ALA A 144 4.92 -17.32 11.85
N THR A 145 5.48 -18.00 10.86
CA THR A 145 6.93 -18.11 10.68
C THR A 145 7.37 -17.19 9.55
N LYS A 146 8.18 -16.17 9.86
CA LYS A 146 8.73 -15.24 8.88
C LYS A 146 10.18 -15.62 8.56
N LYS A 147 10.49 -15.79 7.27
CA LYS A 147 11.88 -15.95 6.81
C LYS A 147 12.62 -14.61 6.95
N THR A 148 13.78 -14.62 7.57
CA THR A 148 14.68 -13.48 7.74
C THR A 148 16.01 -13.76 7.05
N LYS A 149 16.91 -12.76 7.02
CA LYS A 149 18.30 -12.97 6.55
C LYS A 149 19.07 -13.98 7.41
N SER A 150 18.67 -14.15 8.68
CA SER A 150 19.34 -15.00 9.67
C SER A 150 18.60 -16.32 9.96
N GLY A 151 17.57 -16.67 9.18
CA GLY A 151 16.83 -17.91 9.34
C GLY A 151 15.33 -17.70 9.39
N PHE A 152 14.68 -18.22 10.43
CA PHE A 152 13.24 -18.10 10.65
C PHE A 152 12.98 -17.43 11.99
N LYS A 153 11.98 -16.56 12.03
CA LYS A 153 11.50 -15.91 13.24
C LYS A 153 10.02 -16.19 13.40
N GLU A 154 9.63 -16.68 14.57
CA GLU A 154 8.22 -16.72 14.95
C GLU A 154 7.74 -15.33 15.32
N ILE A 155 6.55 -14.99 14.82
CA ILE A 155 5.86 -13.75 15.11
C ILE A 155 4.41 -14.08 15.47
N ASP A 156 3.80 -13.22 16.28
CA ASP A 156 2.36 -13.19 16.42
C ASP A 156 1.80 -12.12 15.48
N MET A 157 0.90 -12.52 14.58
CA MET A 157 0.24 -11.62 13.64
C MET A 157 -0.89 -10.83 14.29
N LYS A 158 -1.44 -11.27 15.42
CA LYS A 158 -2.63 -10.69 16.03
C LYS A 158 -2.48 -9.18 16.32
N PRO A 159 -1.37 -8.69 16.93
CA PRO A 159 -1.18 -7.25 17.18
C PRO A 159 -0.93 -6.42 15.92
N MET A 160 -0.73 -7.07 14.77
CA MET A 160 -0.44 -6.43 13.48
C MET A 160 -1.71 -6.23 12.63
N ILE A 161 -2.87 -6.63 13.14
CA ILE A 161 -4.20 -6.45 12.53
C ILE A 161 -4.90 -5.35 13.33
N PHE A 162 -5.00 -4.15 12.76
CA PHE A 162 -5.58 -2.99 13.44
C PHE A 162 -7.10 -2.97 13.36
N ASP A 163 -7.66 -3.41 12.24
CA ASP A 163 -9.10 -3.52 12.04
C ASP A 163 -9.43 -4.53 10.94
N TYR A 164 -10.65 -5.05 10.94
CA TYR A 164 -11.17 -5.87 9.86
C TYR A 164 -12.70 -5.83 9.78
N LYS A 165 -13.23 -5.89 8.55
CA LYS A 165 -14.68 -5.91 8.29
C LYS A 165 -15.01 -6.94 7.22
N PHE A 166 -16.02 -7.76 7.49
CA PHE A 166 -16.48 -8.78 6.55
C PHE A 166 -17.64 -8.26 5.69
N ASP A 167 -17.60 -8.59 4.41
CA ASP A 167 -18.74 -8.49 3.48
C ASP A 167 -19.14 -9.92 3.07
N THR A 168 -20.17 -10.45 3.74
CA THR A 168 -20.64 -11.83 3.52
C THR A 168 -21.29 -12.02 2.17
N GLU A 169 -21.93 -10.99 1.63
CA GLU A 169 -22.60 -11.05 0.33
C GLU A 169 -21.58 -11.11 -0.80
N LYS A 170 -20.53 -10.27 -0.73
CA LYS A 170 -19.46 -10.27 -1.74
C LYS A 170 -18.40 -11.34 -1.53
N GLN A 171 -18.43 -12.04 -0.39
CA GLN A 171 -17.39 -12.98 0.02
C GLN A 171 -16.02 -12.29 0.04
N GLU A 172 -15.90 -11.22 0.82
CA GLU A 172 -14.67 -10.43 0.96
C GLU A 172 -14.41 -10.05 2.43
N VAL A 173 -13.16 -9.75 2.72
CA VAL A 173 -12.74 -9.17 4.00
C VAL A 173 -11.88 -7.93 3.75
N MET A 174 -12.27 -6.82 4.37
CA MET A 174 -11.44 -5.63 4.49
C MET A 174 -10.52 -5.80 5.69
N LEU A 175 -9.24 -5.51 5.52
CA LEU A 175 -8.18 -5.68 6.52
C LEU A 175 -7.35 -4.41 6.60
N LEU A 176 -7.21 -3.85 7.80
CA LEU A 176 -6.25 -2.79 8.10
C LEU A 176 -5.06 -3.41 8.82
N LEU A 177 -3.90 -3.43 8.16
CA LEU A 177 -2.73 -4.18 8.61
C LEU A 177 -1.54 -3.26 8.85
N SER A 178 -0.73 -3.60 9.85
CA SER A 178 0.55 -2.94 10.14
C SER A 178 1.51 -3.09 8.96
N MET A 179 2.09 -1.97 8.54
CA MET A 179 3.06 -1.88 7.43
C MET A 179 4.32 -1.09 7.79
N SER A 180 4.53 -0.81 9.07
CA SER A 180 5.74 -0.12 9.54
C SER A 180 7.01 -0.93 9.25
N SER A 181 8.15 -0.23 9.27
CA SER A 181 9.48 -0.84 9.11
C SER A 181 9.81 -1.88 10.20
N ALA A 182 9.24 -1.72 11.40
CA ALA A 182 9.39 -2.65 12.52
C ALA A 182 8.44 -3.85 12.40
N THR A 183 7.20 -3.62 11.97
CA THR A 183 6.11 -4.60 11.96
C THR A 183 5.32 -4.52 10.65
N THR A 184 5.58 -5.45 9.72
CA THR A 184 4.84 -5.56 8.45
C THR A 184 4.09 -6.88 8.35
N LEU A 185 2.77 -6.84 8.20
CA LEU A 185 1.90 -7.99 7.94
C LEU A 185 1.30 -7.88 6.53
N LYS A 186 1.75 -8.75 5.62
CA LYS A 186 1.15 -8.87 4.29
C LYS A 186 -0.12 -9.73 4.38
N PRO A 187 -1.19 -9.41 3.63
CA PRO A 187 -2.39 -10.26 3.58
C PRO A 187 -2.07 -11.73 3.27
N ALA A 188 -1.14 -11.99 2.35
CA ALA A 188 -0.75 -13.36 1.99
C ALA A 188 -0.28 -14.18 3.21
N LEU A 189 0.52 -13.60 4.11
CA LEU A 189 1.01 -14.29 5.31
C LEU A 189 -0.13 -14.60 6.30
N LEU A 190 -1.11 -13.69 6.41
CA LEU A 190 -2.29 -13.90 7.25
C LEU A 190 -3.14 -15.06 6.73
N PHE A 191 -3.35 -15.14 5.42
CA PHE A 191 -4.09 -16.24 4.80
C PHE A 191 -3.30 -17.57 4.80
N GLU A 192 -1.97 -17.53 4.69
CA GLU A 192 -1.10 -18.70 4.90
C GLU A 192 -1.30 -19.26 6.32
N GLY A 193 -1.28 -18.41 7.34
CA GLY A 193 -1.54 -18.81 8.72
C GLY A 193 -2.95 -19.37 8.94
N PHE A 194 -3.96 -18.77 8.30
CA PHE A 194 -5.34 -19.25 8.32
C PHE A 194 -5.47 -20.66 7.75
N PHE A 195 -4.98 -20.90 6.54
CA PHE A 195 -5.07 -22.20 5.87
C PHE A 195 -4.26 -23.28 6.60
N LYS A 196 -3.07 -22.92 7.08
CA LYS A 196 -2.28 -23.82 7.93
C LYS A 196 -3.04 -24.24 9.20
N SER A 197 -3.83 -23.33 9.80
CA SER A 197 -4.62 -23.67 10.99
C SER A 197 -5.78 -24.62 10.73
N LEU A 198 -6.14 -24.83 9.46
CA LEU A 198 -7.14 -25.77 8.99
C LEU A 198 -6.52 -27.04 8.37
N ASP A 199 -5.19 -27.19 8.43
CA ASP A 199 -4.42 -28.25 7.75
C ASP A 199 -4.70 -28.30 6.24
N ARG A 200 -4.75 -27.12 5.61
CA ARG A 200 -5.04 -26.96 4.17
C ARG A 200 -3.91 -26.23 3.45
N GLU A 201 -3.74 -26.57 2.17
CA GLU A 201 -2.78 -25.91 1.29
C GLU A 201 -3.28 -24.54 0.84
N PHE A 202 -2.37 -23.58 0.76
CA PHE A 202 -2.66 -22.22 0.30
C PHE A 202 -1.65 -21.77 -0.74
N SER A 203 -2.14 -21.04 -1.75
CA SER A 203 -1.31 -20.29 -2.69
C SER A 203 -1.82 -18.86 -2.75
N VAL A 204 -0.90 -17.89 -2.69
CA VAL A 204 -1.23 -16.46 -2.85
C VAL A 204 -1.97 -16.16 -4.16
N SER A 205 -1.78 -17.00 -5.19
CA SER A 205 -2.47 -16.89 -6.48
C SER A 205 -3.98 -17.13 -6.38
N MET A 206 -4.45 -17.81 -5.33
CA MET A 206 -5.88 -18.02 -5.04
C MET A 206 -6.56 -16.71 -4.65
N LEU A 207 -5.82 -15.72 -4.13
CA LEU A 207 -6.36 -14.45 -3.71
C LEU A 207 -6.45 -13.44 -4.85
N SER A 208 -7.52 -12.65 -4.82
CA SER A 208 -7.60 -11.33 -5.41
C SER A 208 -7.42 -10.32 -4.29
N LEU A 209 -6.36 -9.52 -4.39
CA LEU A 209 -6.04 -8.48 -3.42
C LEU A 209 -6.17 -7.10 -4.07
N HIS A 210 -6.75 -6.19 -3.33
CA HIS A 210 -6.86 -4.78 -3.68
C HIS A 210 -6.42 -3.94 -2.48
N ARG A 211 -5.49 -3.01 -2.64
CA ARG A 211 -5.08 -2.08 -1.58
C ARG A 211 -5.87 -0.78 -1.72
N ILE A 212 -6.66 -0.44 -0.72
CA ILE A 212 -7.44 0.80 -0.74
C ILE A 212 -6.51 2.00 -0.55
N ASP A 213 -5.65 1.97 0.47
CA ASP A 213 -4.77 3.09 0.77
C ASP A 213 -3.59 2.69 1.68
N ILE A 214 -2.64 3.61 1.83
CA ILE A 214 -1.52 3.55 2.76
C ILE A 214 -1.63 4.70 3.75
N TYR A 215 -1.36 4.42 5.01
CA TYR A 215 -1.57 5.34 6.12
C TYR A 215 -0.26 5.63 6.84
N LYS A 216 -0.13 6.87 7.30
CA LYS A 216 0.89 7.32 8.25
C LYS A 216 0.32 7.34 9.67
N LEU A 217 1.21 7.31 10.65
CA LEU A 217 0.83 7.53 12.05
C LEU A 217 0.84 9.01 12.37
N VAL A 218 -0.17 9.47 13.11
CA VAL A 218 -0.22 10.82 13.67
C VAL A 218 -0.36 10.72 15.18
N GLU A 219 0.54 11.42 15.88
CA GLU A 219 0.51 11.59 17.32
C GLU A 219 0.37 13.09 17.61
N LYS A 220 -0.81 13.50 18.07
CA LYS A 220 -1.13 14.91 18.34
C LYS A 220 -2.09 15.01 19.51
N ASP A 221 -1.83 15.92 20.44
CA ASP A 221 -2.74 16.24 21.55
C ASP A 221 -3.18 15.01 22.38
N ASN A 222 -2.26 14.07 22.63
CA ASN A 222 -2.49 12.75 23.28
C ASN A 222 -3.36 11.75 22.49
N GLU A 223 -3.80 12.12 21.29
CA GLU A 223 -4.45 11.20 20.36
C GLU A 223 -3.41 10.52 19.48
N LYS A 224 -3.62 9.23 19.26
CA LYS A 224 -2.84 8.42 18.32
C LYS A 224 -3.79 7.82 17.31
N TYR A 225 -3.65 8.23 16.06
CA TYR A 225 -4.49 7.76 14.97
C TYR A 225 -3.68 7.61 13.69
N ILE A 226 -4.22 6.89 12.73
CA ILE A 226 -3.63 6.78 11.40
C ILE A 226 -4.54 7.46 10.37
N GLU A 227 -3.92 8.08 9.38
CA GLU A 227 -4.63 8.77 8.29
C GLU A 227 -3.89 8.56 6.96
N PRO A 228 -4.57 8.69 5.80
CA PRO A 228 -3.90 8.67 4.51
C PRO A 228 -2.83 9.75 4.42
N PHE A 229 -1.82 9.54 3.57
CA PHE A 229 -0.73 10.51 3.43
C PHE A 229 -1.17 11.87 2.88
N ILE A 230 -2.17 11.87 1.98
CA ILE A 230 -2.86 13.08 1.51
C ILE A 230 -4.29 13.02 2.03
N VAL A 231 -4.66 13.97 2.88
CA VAL A 231 -5.97 14.04 3.54
C VAL A 231 -6.94 14.85 2.67
N THR A 232 -8.15 14.34 2.53
CA THR A 232 -9.29 14.98 1.85
C THR A 232 -10.46 15.05 2.83
N ASP A 233 -11.51 15.79 2.48
CA ASP A 233 -12.73 15.86 3.32
C ASP A 233 -13.40 14.49 3.54
N THR A 234 -13.11 13.52 2.67
CA THR A 234 -13.62 12.13 2.76
C THR A 234 -12.63 11.15 3.40
N SER A 235 -11.46 11.62 3.83
CA SER A 235 -10.42 10.74 4.38
C SER A 235 -10.82 10.23 5.77
N GLU A 236 -10.83 8.91 5.90
CA GLU A 236 -11.11 8.24 7.17
C GLU A 236 -9.86 8.22 8.06
N ARG A 237 -10.04 8.57 9.34
CA ARG A 237 -9.03 8.43 10.39
C ARG A 237 -9.36 7.23 11.26
N PHE A 238 -8.35 6.42 11.59
CA PHE A 238 -8.51 5.28 12.49
C PHE A 238 -7.74 5.55 13.78
N TYR A 239 -8.46 5.72 14.88
CA TYR A 239 -7.88 5.96 16.19
C TYR A 239 -7.34 4.64 16.76
N LEU A 240 -6.06 4.65 17.17
CA LEU A 240 -5.37 3.49 17.74
C LEU A 240 -5.47 3.44 19.27
N ASN A 241 -5.95 4.53 19.89
CA ASN A 241 -6.27 4.60 21.30
C ASN A 241 -7.78 4.41 21.46
N GLY A 242 -8.20 3.16 21.65
CA GLY A 242 -9.57 2.73 21.93
C GLY A 242 -9.56 1.34 22.56
#